data_AF-B9TPM8-F1
#
_entry.id   AF-B9TPM8-F1
#
_cell.length_a   1.000
_cell.length_b   1.000
_cell.length_c   1.000
_cell.angle_alpha   90.00
_cell.angle_beta   90.00
_cell.angle_gamma   90.00
#
_symmetry.space_group_name_H-M   'P 1'
#
loop_
_entity.id
_entity.type
_entity.pdbx_description
1 polymer ?
#
loop_
_entity_poly.entity_id
_entity_poly.type
_entity_poly.pdbx_seq_one_letter_code
_entity_poly.pdbx_strand_id
1 'polypeptide(L)'
;MAGLRPGDVIAEDKALALIRRQRALNFAPGAGYSYSNTGYLLLGLIVQRASGKPLPEFARERIFVPLGMKHTLFQSDNCTLVPSRALPYEPADTGGYQYAAINVATVGDGGVLTTAGDLAL
;
A
#
# COMPACT_ATOMS: atom_id res chain seq x y z
N MET A 1 4.53 9.62 -13.72
CA MET A 1 3.75 10.45 -12.78
C MET A 1 4.34 11.86 -12.77
N ALA A 2 3.83 12.76 -13.61
CA ALA A 2 4.18 14.19 -13.53
C ALA A 2 3.27 14.85 -12.48
N GLY A 3 3.84 15.61 -11.54
CA GLY A 3 3.08 16.42 -10.57
C GLY A 3 3.10 15.97 -9.10
N LEU A 4 3.86 14.92 -8.74
CA LEU A 4 4.13 14.59 -7.33
C LEU A 4 5.49 15.20 -6.94
N ARG A 5 5.53 15.94 -5.84
CA ARG A 5 6.78 16.50 -5.30
C ARG A 5 7.38 15.55 -4.26
N PRO A 6 8.71 15.58 -4.06
CA PRO A 6 9.33 14.93 -2.90
C PRO A 6 8.65 15.38 -1.61
N GLY A 7 8.12 14.43 -0.83
CA GLY A 7 7.39 14.69 0.42
C GLY A 7 5.86 14.74 0.31
N ASP A 8 5.28 14.75 -0.89
CA ASP A 8 3.83 14.63 -1.03
C ASP A 8 3.38 13.21 -0.66
N VAL A 9 2.39 13.10 0.25
CA VAL A 9 1.74 11.82 0.52
C VAL A 9 0.91 11.41 -0.70
N ILE A 10 1.16 10.20 -1.19
CA ILE A 10 0.34 9.56 -2.21
C ILE A 10 -0.87 8.96 -1.50
N ALA A 11 -2.00 9.66 -1.60
CA ALA A 11 -3.30 9.26 -1.06
C ALA A 11 -4.23 8.71 -2.17
N GLU A 12 -5.26 7.97 -1.75
CA GLU A 12 -6.19 7.29 -2.65
C GLU A 12 -6.90 8.23 -3.64
N ASP A 13 -7.31 9.41 -3.19
CA ASP A 13 -8.01 10.41 -3.99
C ASP A 13 -7.15 10.92 -5.17
N LYS A 14 -5.87 11.22 -4.90
CA LYS A 14 -4.88 11.62 -5.92
C LYS A 14 -4.62 10.49 -6.90
N ALA A 15 -4.50 9.25 -6.41
CA ALA A 15 -4.33 8.09 -7.26
C ALA A 15 -5.53 7.89 -8.19
N LEU A 16 -6.76 7.95 -7.66
CA LEU A 16 -7.99 7.87 -8.44
C LEU A 16 -8.13 8.99 -9.48
N ALA A 17 -7.75 10.22 -9.13
CA ALA A 17 -7.77 11.35 -10.06
C ALA A 17 -6.84 11.12 -11.27
N LEU A 18 -5.68 10.49 -11.06
CA LEU A 18 -4.76 10.12 -12.14
C LEU A 18 -5.30 8.95 -12.96
N ILE A 19 -5.84 7.92 -12.30
CA ILE A 19 -6.39 6.73 -12.96
C ILE A 19 -7.52 7.10 -13.93
N ARG A 20 -8.41 8.02 -13.52
CA ARG A 20 -9.53 8.51 -14.34
C ARG A 20 -9.10 9.22 -15.63
N ARG A 21 -7.84 9.62 -15.75
CA ARG A 21 -7.30 10.27 -16.96
C ARG A 21 -6.75 9.27 -17.97
N GLN A 22 -6.66 7.99 -17.63
CA GLN A 22 -6.18 6.96 -18.54
C GLN A 22 -7.18 6.74 -19.68
N ARG A 23 -6.70 6.78 -20.93
CA ARG A 23 -7.55 6.72 -22.14
C ARG A 23 -7.28 5.54 -23.06
N ALA A 24 -6.23 4.78 -22.80
CA ALA A 24 -5.82 3.66 -23.64
C ALA A 24 -5.41 2.45 -22.79
N LEU A 25 -5.51 1.28 -23.39
CA LEU A 25 -5.01 0.03 -22.84
C LEU A 25 -3.64 -0.29 -23.45
N ASN A 26 -2.76 -0.90 -22.67
CA ASN A 26 -1.48 -1.41 -23.18
C ASN A 26 -1.67 -2.64 -24.08
N PHE A 27 -2.72 -3.43 -23.81
CA PHE A 27 -3.14 -4.61 -24.58
C PHE A 27 -4.60 -4.95 -24.22
N ALA A 28 -5.27 -5.76 -25.05
CA ALA A 28 -6.64 -6.20 -24.79
C ALA A 28 -6.73 -7.02 -23.48
N PRO A 29 -7.83 -6.93 -22.71
CA PRO A 29 -7.99 -7.70 -21.48
C PRO A 29 -7.77 -9.21 -21.71
N GLY A 30 -6.92 -9.83 -20.89
CA GLY A 30 -6.58 -11.26 -21.00
C GLY A 30 -5.56 -11.61 -22.10
N ALA A 31 -5.15 -10.67 -22.96
CA ALA A 31 -4.19 -10.94 -24.03
C ALA A 31 -2.71 -10.88 -23.58
N GLY A 32 -2.44 -10.46 -22.34
CA GLY A 32 -1.09 -10.34 -21.81
C GLY A 32 -1.07 -10.13 -20.30
N TYR A 33 0.14 -10.12 -19.74
CA TYR A 33 0.39 -9.88 -18.32
C TYR A 33 1.32 -8.66 -18.15
N SER A 34 0.94 -7.78 -17.23
CA SER A 34 1.77 -6.65 -16.80
C SER A 34 1.46 -6.36 -15.33
N TYR A 35 2.51 -6.29 -14.51
CA TYR A 35 2.38 -5.96 -13.10
C TYR A 35 1.80 -4.53 -12.95
N SER A 36 0.80 -4.36 -12.07
CA SER A 36 0.10 -3.08 -11.93
C SER A 36 -0.33 -2.82 -10.48
N ASN A 37 0.42 -1.97 -9.78
CA ASN A 37 0.01 -1.45 -8.47
C ASN A 37 -1.36 -0.77 -8.55
N THR A 38 -1.64 -0.01 -9.61
CA THR A 38 -2.96 0.57 -9.86
C THR A 38 -4.08 -0.47 -9.87
N GLY A 39 -3.83 -1.65 -10.45
CA GLY A 39 -4.80 -2.75 -10.43
C GLY A 39 -5.09 -3.23 -9.00
N TYR A 40 -4.06 -3.41 -8.18
CA TYR A 40 -4.21 -3.83 -6.79
C TYR A 40 -4.87 -2.78 -5.89
N LEU A 41 -4.58 -1.49 -6.10
CA LEU A 41 -5.28 -0.38 -5.43
C LEU A 41 -6.79 -0.43 -5.75
N LEU A 42 -7.15 -0.63 -7.02
CA LEU A 42 -8.55 -0.74 -7.43
C LEU A 42 -9.23 -2.00 -6.85
N LEU A 43 -8.51 -3.12 -6.70
CA LEU A 43 -9.03 -4.31 -6.01
C LEU A 43 -9.33 -4.03 -4.54
N GLY A 44 -8.45 -3.30 -3.85
CA GLY A 44 -8.70 -2.84 -2.48
C GLY A 44 -9.99 -2.02 -2.36
N LEU A 45 -10.21 -1.11 -3.30
CA LEU A 45 -11.45 -0.32 -3.40
C LEU A 45 -12.70 -1.17 -3.68
N ILE A 46 -12.58 -2.22 -4.50
CA ILE A 46 -13.69 -3.15 -4.75
C ILE A 46 -14.06 -3.88 -3.46
N VAL A 47 -13.07 -4.38 -2.70
CA VAL A 47 -13.30 -5.01 -1.39
C VAL A 47 -14.00 -4.05 -0.43
N GLN A 48 -13.54 -2.79 -0.37
CA GLN A 48 -14.17 -1.78 0.49
C GLN A 48 -15.64 -1.54 0.10
N ARG A 49 -15.94 -1.37 -1.19
CA ARG A 49 -17.31 -1.15 -1.66
C ARG A 49 -18.21 -2.36 -1.44
N ALA A 50 -17.69 -3.57 -1.70
CA ALA A 50 -18.46 -4.80 -1.58
C ALA A 50 -18.74 -5.18 -0.11
N SER A 51 -17.80 -4.90 0.80
CA SER A 51 -17.93 -5.22 2.21
C SER A 51 -18.52 -4.10 3.07
N GLY A 52 -18.48 -2.86 2.59
CA GLY A 52 -18.85 -1.67 3.37
C GLY A 52 -17.81 -1.27 4.43
N LYS A 53 -16.62 -1.89 4.44
CA LYS A 53 -15.56 -1.64 5.43
C LYS A 53 -14.29 -1.14 4.75
N PRO A 54 -13.54 -0.20 5.35
CA PRO A 54 -12.19 0.12 4.89
C PRO A 54 -11.32 -1.13 4.78
N LEU A 55 -10.46 -1.22 3.76
CA LEU A 55 -9.61 -2.39 3.55
C LEU A 55 -8.79 -2.80 4.79
N PRO A 56 -8.20 -1.87 5.59
CA PRO A 56 -7.51 -2.22 6.82
C PRO A 56 -8.38 -2.98 7.83
N GLU A 57 -9.63 -2.54 8.01
CA GLU A 57 -10.59 -3.17 8.91
C GLU A 57 -11.04 -4.54 8.38
N PHE A 58 -11.36 -4.60 7.08
CA PHE A 58 -11.75 -5.84 6.43
C PHE A 58 -10.65 -6.90 6.56
N ALA A 59 -9.41 -6.57 6.23
CA ALA A 59 -8.30 -7.51 6.33
C ALA A 59 -8.00 -7.91 7.77
N ARG A 60 -8.11 -6.99 8.73
CA ARG A 60 -7.99 -7.31 10.14
C ARG A 60 -9.00 -8.37 10.57
N GLU A 61 -10.27 -8.18 10.23
CA GLU A 61 -11.36 -9.07 10.63
C GLU A 61 -11.33 -10.42 9.89
N ARG A 62 -11.03 -10.39 8.59
CA ARG A 62 -11.21 -11.55 7.72
C ARG A 62 -9.94 -12.35 7.48
N ILE A 63 -8.78 -11.79 7.78
CA ILE A 63 -7.46 -12.39 7.50
C ILE A 63 -6.60 -12.40 8.77
N PHE A 64 -6.22 -11.24 9.30
CA PHE A 64 -5.19 -11.16 10.33
C PHE A 64 -5.64 -11.76 11.67
N VAL A 65 -6.85 -11.43 12.15
CA VAL A 65 -7.37 -12.00 13.40
C VAL A 65 -7.60 -13.51 13.28
N PRO A 66 -8.26 -14.04 12.22
CA PRO A 66 -8.43 -15.49 12.04
C PRO A 66 -7.13 -16.28 11.96
N LEU A 67 -6.08 -15.71 11.36
CA LEU A 67 -4.75 -16.33 11.25
C LEU A 67 -3.88 -16.11 12.50
N GLY A 68 -4.34 -15.35 13.49
CA GLY A 68 -3.57 -15.06 14.69
C GLY A 68 -2.41 -14.06 14.49
N MET A 69 -2.41 -13.30 13.39
CA MET A 69 -1.40 -12.29 13.05
C MET A 69 -1.60 -11.01 13.87
N LYS A 70 -1.08 -11.01 15.11
CA LYS A 70 -1.33 -9.95 16.11
C LYS A 70 -0.54 -8.67 15.88
N HIS A 71 0.51 -8.71 15.07
CA HIS A 71 1.43 -7.62 14.77
C HIS A 71 1.39 -7.22 13.29
N THR A 72 0.27 -7.49 12.62
CA THR A 72 0.05 -7.19 11.21
C THR A 72 -1.05 -6.15 11.04
N LEU A 73 -0.78 -5.12 10.23
CA LEU A 73 -1.71 -4.04 9.94
C LEU A 73 -1.40 -3.39 8.58
N PHE A 74 -2.40 -2.71 8.01
CA PHE A 74 -2.16 -1.78 6.91
C PHE A 74 -1.78 -0.40 7.46
N GLN A 75 -0.69 0.18 6.96
CA GLN A 75 -0.33 1.57 7.19
C GLN A 75 -1.01 2.46 6.15
N SER A 76 -2.26 2.86 6.43
CA SER A 76 -3.01 3.83 5.61
C SER A 76 -2.81 5.28 6.05
N ASP A 77 -2.05 5.51 7.12
CA ASP A 77 -1.70 6.83 7.63
C ASP A 77 -0.23 6.84 8.09
N ASN A 78 0.55 7.77 7.55
CA ASN A 78 1.97 7.91 7.84
C ASN A 78 2.24 8.51 9.23
N CYS A 79 1.23 9.11 9.86
CA CYS A 79 1.30 9.61 11.23
C CYS A 79 1.02 8.53 12.28
N THR A 80 0.54 7.35 11.87
CA THR A 80 0.28 6.24 12.80
C THR A 80 1.58 5.73 13.43
N LEU A 81 1.66 5.78 14.75
CA LEU A 81 2.76 5.19 15.51
C LEU A 81 2.61 3.67 15.55
N VAL A 82 3.59 2.97 15.00
CA VAL A 82 3.64 1.50 14.99
C VAL A 82 4.73 1.04 15.96
N PRO A 83 4.36 0.42 17.10
CA PRO A 83 5.33 -0.07 18.07
C PRO A 83 6.30 -1.08 17.44
N SER A 84 7.56 -1.03 17.86
CA SER A 84 8.61 -1.99 17.42
C SER A 84 8.82 -2.04 15.90
N ARG A 85 8.41 -0.99 15.17
CA ARG A 85 8.66 -0.88 13.73
C ARG A 85 10.14 -0.60 13.46
N ALA A 86 10.73 -1.38 12.55
CA ALA A 86 12.05 -1.09 12.02
C ALA A 86 12.05 0.21 11.21
N LEU A 87 13.07 1.05 11.41
CA LEU A 87 13.21 2.30 10.66
C LEU A 87 13.65 1.99 9.22
N PRO A 88 12.96 2.55 8.20
CA PRO A 88 13.42 2.46 6.83
C PRO A 88 14.72 3.27 6.64
N TYR A 89 15.64 2.73 5.84
CA TYR A 89 16.90 3.37 5.51
C TYR A 89 17.31 3.08 4.07
N GLU A 90 18.11 3.99 3.51
CA GLU A 90 18.68 3.88 2.15
C GLU A 90 20.17 4.26 2.17
N PRO A 91 20.98 3.81 1.20
CA PRO A 91 22.37 4.22 1.08
C PRO A 91 22.49 5.74 0.95
N ALA A 92 23.41 6.35 1.69
CA ALA A 92 23.70 7.77 1.55
C ALA A 92 24.78 8.00 0.48
N ASP A 93 24.68 9.11 -0.25
CA ASP A 93 25.68 9.50 -1.28
C ASP A 93 27.08 9.69 -0.68
N THR A 94 27.16 10.06 0.60
CA THR A 94 28.41 10.24 1.36
C THR A 94 29.00 8.91 1.87
N GLY A 95 28.37 7.78 1.57
CA GLY A 95 28.62 6.49 2.20
C GLY A 95 27.84 6.32 3.51
N GLY A 96 27.60 5.07 3.90
CA GLY A 96 26.74 4.72 5.03
C GLY A 96 25.25 4.67 4.67
N TYR A 97 24.38 4.89 5.66
CA TYR A 97 22.92 4.83 5.51
C TYR A 97 22.24 6.05 6.12
N GLN A 98 21.14 6.48 5.52
CA GLN A 98 20.29 7.57 6.01
C GLN A 98 18.83 7.10 6.13
N TYR A 99 18.03 7.83 6.91
CA TYR A 99 16.61 7.56 7.07
C TYR A 99 15.86 7.76 5.74
N ALA A 100 15.07 6.77 5.33
CA ALA A 100 14.29 6.81 4.10
C ALA A 100 12.80 7.03 4.44
N ALA A 101 12.30 8.25 4.28
CA ALA A 101 10.91 8.56 4.58
C ALA A 101 9.94 7.78 3.67
N ILE A 102 9.00 7.04 4.26
CA ILE A 102 7.93 6.37 3.54
C ILE A 102 6.76 7.34 3.38
N ASN A 103 6.51 7.79 2.15
CA ASN A 103 5.48 8.78 1.82
C ASN A 103 4.28 8.19 1.06
N VAL A 104 4.02 6.89 1.21
CA VAL A 104 2.91 6.18 0.54
C VAL A 104 1.90 5.75 1.60
N ALA A 105 0.66 6.20 1.46
CA ALA A 105 -0.46 5.88 2.35
C ALA A 105 -1.58 5.11 1.63
N THR A 106 -1.33 4.63 0.40
CA THR A 106 -2.26 3.75 -0.31
C THR A 106 -2.22 2.34 0.26
N VAL A 107 -3.36 1.67 0.19
CA VAL A 107 -3.54 0.28 0.60
C VAL A 107 -4.10 -0.55 -0.55
N GLY A 108 -3.84 -1.84 -0.54
CA GLY A 108 -4.22 -2.77 -1.61
C GLY A 108 -3.05 -3.12 -2.53
N ASP A 109 -2.30 -2.12 -2.98
CA ASP A 109 -1.06 -2.29 -3.78
C ASP A 109 0.21 -2.47 -2.95
N GLY A 110 0.06 -2.39 -1.63
CA GLY A 110 1.11 -2.52 -0.63
C GLY A 110 0.59 -2.07 0.72
N GLY A 111 1.50 -1.53 1.56
CA GLY A 111 1.13 -0.88 2.82
C GLY A 111 0.93 -1.82 4.01
N VAL A 112 1.03 -3.15 3.83
CA VAL A 112 1.03 -4.08 4.97
C VAL A 112 2.37 -3.99 5.71
N LEU A 113 2.30 -3.69 7.00
CA LEU A 113 3.39 -3.88 7.95
C LEU A 113 3.12 -5.15 8.75
N THR A 114 4.14 -5.97 8.92
CA THR A 114 4.03 -7.29 9.56
C THR A 114 5.36 -7.67 10.19
N THR A 115 5.39 -8.79 10.90
CA THR A 115 6.60 -9.39 11.47
C THR A 115 6.88 -10.73 10.80
N ALA A 116 8.13 -11.19 10.85
CA ALA A 116 8.47 -12.53 10.37
C ALA A 116 7.71 -13.63 11.14
N GLY A 117 7.39 -13.40 12.42
CA GLY A 117 6.61 -14.33 13.24
C GLY A 117 5.16 -14.44 12.77
N ASP A 118 4.51 -13.31 12.48
CA ASP A 118 3.14 -13.31 11.95
C ASP A 118 3.06 -13.93 10.54
N LEU A 119 4.07 -13.71 9.69
CA LEU A 119 4.12 -14.30 8.34
C LEU A 119 4.34 -15.82 8.33
N ALA A 120 4.80 -16.39 9.45
CA ALA A 120 5.11 -17.83 9.56
C ALA A 120 3.98 -18.66 10.19
N LEU A 121 2.85 -18.03 10.56
CA LEU A 121 1.64 -18.69 11.08
C LEU A 121 0.87 -19.40 9.95
#